data_AF-A0A6B8KAB3-F1
#
_entry.id   AF-A0A6B8KAB3-F1
#
_cell.length_a   1.000
_cell.length_b   1.000
_cell.length_c   1.000
_cell.angle_alpha   90.00
_cell.angle_beta   90.00
_cell.angle_gamma   90.00
#
_symmetry.space_group_name_H-M   'P 1'
#
loop_
_entity.id
_entity.type
_entity.pdbx_description
1 polymer ?
#
loop_
_entity_poly.entity_id
_entity_poly.type
_entity_poly.pdbx_seq_one_letter_code
_entity_poly.pdbx_strand_id
1 'polypeptide(L)'
;MHAPMTHGRFDARELLGDVYFLEDFIAIHARHGFDCAIEEAFAHGAAVVPIPGSAHFDLQTSWGFGGPLALAPSALQTGLALWKERQREAGAVAEFLRLHPLLNPASLADHVDMLHFNRWTVMVDLEEGRGARWKYYSDSTRNCVRKASRLLGIRRIGAEEAPLFRELYEAGLGRNLAEKSYYFDDGFFDALLARPWAKAWLAYDDEGPLAVGCFLHSGGEICHYHLAGGAERARRLNAAYLILETAFEHFSGLGAKLMCLGGGRSTAADDALLAFKSKFSPLRAPYYVAGIVHDHDAYERLGGGGSRFLCSVSQGATGTGSVDLKARFAENRSPDRKDALVRKEVSVSGGKLDREILMLGGGGHARSLIATLKALGLSPSGCVCRAISPYILSDSIPWLGDDEILSQVDKEALYLLNAIGSVGNLTLRRIIFERFAASGFSFLSLVHPTAIVDEDVVLGEGVQIMAGAIIQTGVRIEANSIVNTGAIVDHDCLIGEHVHIAPGVSLSGGVTIGHSVHIGTGAIVIQNVRIGDGALVAAGAVVTADVPRGRKVGGVPARPLKARPANIDSDDRRVFEAVQVSRSGQELPAAPPASAQSPSGVTE
;
A
#
# COMPACT_ATOMS: atom_id res chain seq x y z
N MET A 1 -0.20 7.40 -7.71
CA MET A 1 0.09 6.83 -6.38
C MET A 1 -1.22 6.45 -5.73
N HIS A 2 -1.25 5.35 -5.02
CA HIS A 2 -2.41 4.89 -4.27
C HIS A 2 -2.23 5.29 -2.81
N ALA A 3 -3.33 5.64 -2.15
CA ALA A 3 -3.34 5.83 -0.70
C ALA A 3 -3.56 4.45 -0.06
N PRO A 4 -2.60 3.87 0.68
CA PRO A 4 -2.86 2.67 1.44
C PRO A 4 -3.83 3.01 2.58
N MET A 5 -4.83 2.16 2.80
CA MET A 5 -5.65 2.24 4.00
C MET A 5 -4.79 1.97 5.24
N THR A 6 -4.99 2.74 6.30
CA THR A 6 -4.42 2.45 7.62
C THR A 6 -5.11 1.23 8.22
N HIS A 7 -4.33 0.24 8.65
CA HIS A 7 -4.84 -0.80 9.53
C HIS A 7 -5.27 -0.13 10.85
N GLY A 8 -6.46 -0.43 11.35
CA GLY A 8 -7.07 0.25 12.50
C GLY A 8 -8.25 1.18 12.20
N ARG A 9 -8.75 1.25 10.95
CA ARG A 9 -10.07 1.89 10.66
C ARG A 9 -11.27 1.07 11.16
N PHE A 10 -11.11 -0.23 11.30
CA PHE A 10 -12.15 -1.18 11.72
C PHE A 10 -11.63 -2.02 12.89
N ASP A 11 -12.51 -2.33 13.84
CA ASP A 11 -12.24 -3.26 14.93
C ASP A 11 -12.15 -4.70 14.37
N ALA A 12 -11.27 -5.53 14.92
CA ALA A 12 -11.25 -6.96 14.62
C ALA A 12 -12.60 -7.64 14.95
N ARG A 13 -13.38 -7.07 15.87
CA ARG A 13 -14.77 -7.49 16.17
C ARG A 13 -15.73 -7.25 15.02
N GLU A 14 -15.57 -6.15 14.28
CA GLU A 14 -16.40 -5.87 13.09
C GLU A 14 -16.08 -6.84 11.95
N LEU A 15 -14.81 -7.28 11.86
CA LEU A 15 -14.37 -8.30 10.90
C LEU A 15 -14.92 -9.70 11.22
N LEU A 16 -15.14 -10.07 12.49
CA LEU A 16 -15.75 -11.36 12.85
C LEU A 16 -17.19 -11.48 12.33
N GLY A 17 -17.90 -10.36 12.20
CA GLY A 17 -19.24 -10.29 11.61
C GLY A 17 -19.25 -10.21 10.08
N ASP A 18 -18.11 -10.24 9.40
CA ASP A 18 -18.05 -10.16 7.94
C ASP A 18 -18.58 -11.44 7.28
N VAL A 19 -19.20 -11.30 6.09
CA VAL A 19 -19.81 -12.41 5.33
C VAL A 19 -18.84 -13.56 5.10
N TYR A 20 -17.53 -13.29 4.93
CA TYR A 20 -16.54 -14.33 4.67
C TYR A 20 -16.27 -15.29 5.84
N PHE A 21 -16.72 -14.95 7.06
CA PHE A 21 -16.60 -15.79 8.25
C PHE A 21 -17.93 -16.48 8.63
N LEU A 22 -19.01 -16.26 7.87
CA LEU A 22 -20.29 -16.92 8.12
C LEU A 22 -20.26 -18.38 7.66
N GLU A 23 -20.74 -19.28 8.52
CA GLU A 23 -20.83 -20.71 8.23
C GLU A 23 -21.61 -20.99 6.93
N ASP A 24 -22.72 -20.27 6.70
CA ASP A 24 -23.55 -20.47 5.51
C ASP A 24 -22.92 -19.92 4.23
N PHE A 25 -22.03 -18.92 4.31
CA PHE A 25 -21.18 -18.49 3.20
C PHE A 25 -20.11 -19.54 2.88
N ILE A 26 -19.52 -20.17 3.91
CA ILE A 26 -18.55 -21.24 3.74
C ILE A 26 -19.22 -22.45 3.07
N ALA A 27 -20.39 -22.85 3.57
CA ALA A 27 -21.16 -23.99 3.09
C ALA A 27 -21.51 -23.92 1.58
N ILE A 28 -21.89 -22.75 1.04
CA ILE A 28 -22.20 -22.65 -0.41
C ILE A 28 -20.99 -22.85 -1.33
N HIS A 29 -19.76 -22.77 -0.81
CA HIS A 29 -18.53 -23.06 -1.58
C HIS A 29 -18.04 -24.51 -1.40
N ALA A 30 -18.69 -25.30 -0.55
CA ALA A 30 -18.13 -26.50 0.06
C ALA A 30 -18.68 -27.81 -0.53
N ARG A 31 -18.40 -28.07 -1.81
CA ARG A 31 -18.90 -29.25 -2.56
C ARG A 31 -18.62 -30.62 -1.90
N HIS A 32 -17.55 -30.72 -1.11
CA HIS A 32 -17.10 -31.96 -0.48
C HIS A 32 -17.14 -31.87 1.06
N GLY A 33 -17.92 -30.95 1.60
CA GLY A 33 -17.91 -30.59 3.02
C GLY A 33 -16.98 -29.41 3.32
N PHE A 34 -17.11 -28.89 4.53
CA PHE A 34 -16.28 -27.84 5.10
C PHE A 34 -16.10 -28.11 6.59
N ASP A 35 -15.17 -27.38 7.19
CA ASP A 35 -15.09 -27.24 8.64
C ASP A 35 -14.87 -25.76 9.00
N CYS A 36 -15.26 -25.36 10.20
CA CYS A 36 -15.07 -24.03 10.74
C CYS A 36 -14.87 -24.04 12.26
N ALA A 37 -14.16 -23.04 12.75
CA ALA A 37 -14.04 -22.72 14.16
C ALA A 37 -14.40 -21.23 14.30
N ILE A 38 -15.63 -20.97 14.76
CA ILE A 38 -16.20 -19.63 14.91
C ILE A 38 -16.54 -19.46 16.39
N GLU A 39 -15.69 -18.72 17.09
CA GLU A 39 -15.75 -18.42 18.52
C GLU A 39 -15.73 -16.90 18.73
N GLU A 40 -16.05 -16.43 19.93
CA GLU A 40 -16.14 -14.99 20.26
C GLU A 40 -14.83 -14.22 19.96
N ALA A 41 -13.68 -14.89 19.98
CA ALA A 41 -12.36 -14.29 19.79
C ALA A 41 -11.55 -14.82 18.59
N PHE A 42 -12.06 -15.82 17.86
CA PHE A 42 -11.37 -16.48 16.74
C PHE A 42 -12.37 -16.95 15.69
N ALA A 43 -12.13 -16.66 14.42
CA ALA A 43 -12.90 -17.19 13.30
C ALA A 43 -11.99 -17.70 12.18
N HIS A 44 -12.18 -18.96 11.82
CA HIS A 44 -11.55 -19.57 10.66
C HIS A 44 -12.45 -20.66 10.06
N GLY A 45 -12.30 -20.91 8.75
CA GLY A 45 -13.10 -21.92 8.07
C GLY A 45 -12.66 -22.16 6.64
N ALA A 46 -12.79 -23.41 6.20
CA ALA A 46 -12.28 -23.88 4.92
C ALA A 46 -13.16 -25.01 4.35
N ALA A 47 -13.29 -25.02 3.02
CA ALA A 47 -13.88 -26.10 2.26
C ALA A 47 -12.88 -27.24 2.06
N VAL A 48 -13.39 -28.48 2.07
CA VAL A 48 -12.61 -29.70 1.81
C VAL A 48 -12.35 -29.85 0.31
N VAL A 49 -11.10 -30.15 -0.04
CA VAL A 49 -10.63 -30.40 -1.41
C VAL A 49 -10.03 -31.82 -1.46
N PRO A 50 -10.79 -32.85 -1.91
CA PRO A 50 -10.30 -34.22 -1.91
C PRO A 50 -9.05 -34.41 -2.77
N ILE A 51 -8.07 -35.17 -2.25
CA ILE A 51 -6.87 -35.56 -3.01
C ILE A 51 -7.20 -36.84 -3.80
N PRO A 52 -7.20 -36.83 -5.15
CA PRO A 52 -7.62 -37.99 -5.92
C PRO A 52 -6.77 -39.24 -5.65
N GLY A 53 -7.42 -40.35 -5.35
CA GLY A 53 -6.76 -41.63 -5.05
C GLY A 53 -6.19 -41.75 -3.63
N SER A 54 -6.52 -40.81 -2.74
CA SER A 54 -6.11 -40.82 -1.33
C SER A 54 -7.33 -40.81 -0.39
N ALA A 55 -7.13 -41.26 0.86
CA ALA A 55 -8.08 -41.01 1.95
C ALA A 55 -7.93 -39.59 2.56
N HIS A 56 -6.85 -38.90 2.21
CA HIS A 56 -6.53 -37.54 2.64
C HIS A 56 -7.21 -36.46 1.79
N PHE A 57 -7.26 -35.24 2.32
CA PHE A 57 -7.74 -34.04 1.62
C PHE A 57 -6.85 -32.82 1.89
N ASP A 58 -6.92 -31.84 1.00
CA ASP A 58 -6.47 -30.47 1.26
C ASP A 58 -7.65 -29.62 1.74
N LEU A 59 -7.35 -28.48 2.36
CA LEU A 59 -8.31 -27.46 2.77
C LEU A 59 -8.13 -26.18 1.95
N GLN A 60 -9.22 -25.47 1.71
CA GLN A 60 -9.15 -24.15 1.09
C GLN A 60 -10.24 -23.22 1.63
N THR A 61 -9.84 -22.05 2.11
CA THR A 61 -10.75 -20.92 2.40
C THR A 61 -11.69 -20.65 1.21
N SER A 62 -12.94 -20.26 1.48
CA SER A 62 -13.95 -20.01 0.43
C SER A 62 -13.57 -18.91 -0.57
N TRP A 63 -14.32 -18.76 -1.67
CA TRP A 63 -13.99 -17.81 -2.74
C TRP A 63 -14.21 -16.36 -2.30
N GLY A 64 -13.16 -15.76 -1.72
CA GLY A 64 -13.26 -14.49 -1.05
C GLY A 64 -12.05 -14.19 -0.19
N PHE A 65 -12.32 -13.65 0.99
CA PHE A 65 -11.35 -13.07 1.91
C PHE A 65 -11.56 -13.66 3.31
N GLY A 66 -11.12 -14.91 3.49
CA GLY A 66 -11.31 -15.69 4.70
C GLY A 66 -10.23 -15.49 5.77
N GLY A 67 -10.19 -16.46 6.70
CA GLY A 67 -9.35 -16.46 7.88
C GLY A 67 -7.92 -16.98 7.70
N PRO A 68 -7.17 -17.08 8.82
CA PRO A 68 -7.66 -17.00 10.19
C PRO A 68 -7.79 -15.54 10.67
N LEU A 69 -8.83 -15.24 11.44
CA LEU A 69 -9.05 -13.95 12.11
C LEU A 69 -9.14 -14.19 13.62
N ALA A 70 -8.57 -13.28 14.42
CA ALA A 70 -8.69 -13.30 15.87
C ALA A 70 -8.66 -11.88 16.45
N LEU A 71 -9.25 -11.71 17.64
CA LEU A 71 -9.28 -10.43 18.35
C LEU A 71 -7.98 -10.10 19.10
N ALA A 72 -7.16 -11.10 19.39
CA ALA A 72 -5.90 -10.95 20.10
C ALA A 72 -4.87 -12.00 19.64
N PRO A 73 -3.55 -11.73 19.77
CA PRO A 73 -2.51 -12.71 19.42
C PRO A 73 -2.64 -14.04 20.17
N SER A 74 -3.06 -14.03 21.43
CA SER A 74 -3.30 -15.26 22.21
C SER A 74 -4.48 -16.08 21.70
N ALA A 75 -5.56 -15.43 21.24
CA ALA A 75 -6.70 -16.11 20.62
C ALA A 75 -6.32 -16.70 19.25
N LEU A 76 -5.48 -15.99 18.47
CA LEU A 76 -4.91 -16.51 17.23
C LEU A 76 -4.06 -17.76 17.46
N GLN A 77 -3.13 -17.68 18.41
CA GLN A 77 -2.24 -18.79 18.76
C GLN A 77 -3.02 -20.03 19.21
N THR A 78 -3.96 -19.88 20.15
CA THR A 78 -4.74 -21.00 20.69
C THR A 78 -5.71 -21.56 19.65
N GLY A 79 -6.52 -20.71 19.02
CA GLY A 79 -7.53 -21.16 18.05
C GLY A 79 -6.92 -21.84 16.84
N LEU A 80 -5.79 -21.34 16.33
CA LEU A 80 -5.10 -21.94 15.20
C LEU A 80 -4.32 -23.22 15.58
N ALA A 81 -3.82 -23.34 16.81
CA ALA A 81 -3.24 -24.59 17.29
C ALA A 81 -4.29 -25.71 17.39
N LEU A 82 -5.45 -25.42 17.98
CA LEU A 82 -6.58 -26.35 18.06
C LEU A 82 -7.12 -26.71 16.67
N TRP A 83 -7.20 -25.75 15.75
CA TRP A 83 -7.54 -26.00 14.35
C TRP A 83 -6.56 -26.96 13.70
N LYS A 84 -5.25 -26.69 13.75
CA LYS A 84 -4.21 -27.55 13.14
C LYS A 84 -4.27 -28.98 13.67
N GLU A 85 -4.44 -29.15 14.98
CA GLU A 85 -4.61 -30.47 15.59
C GLU A 85 -5.84 -31.20 15.07
N ARG A 86 -7.01 -30.55 15.08
CA ARG A 86 -8.27 -31.11 14.57
C ARG A 86 -8.20 -31.51 13.09
N GLN A 87 -7.60 -30.67 12.25
CA GLN A 87 -7.47 -30.95 10.82
C GLN A 87 -6.50 -32.10 10.53
N ARG A 88 -5.37 -32.16 11.26
CA ARG A 88 -4.42 -33.29 11.18
C ARG A 88 -5.08 -34.61 11.58
N GLU A 89 -5.86 -34.64 12.66
CA GLU A 89 -6.61 -35.83 13.09
C GLU A 89 -7.69 -36.24 12.09
N ALA A 90 -8.34 -35.28 11.43
CA ALA A 90 -9.29 -35.54 10.35
C ALA A 90 -8.64 -36.06 9.05
N GLY A 91 -7.31 -35.98 8.92
CA GLY A 91 -6.56 -36.42 7.73
C GLY A 91 -6.27 -35.34 6.69
N ALA A 92 -6.40 -34.05 7.05
CA ALA A 92 -5.99 -32.94 6.20
C ALA A 92 -4.46 -32.91 6.00
N VAL A 93 -4.02 -32.58 4.79
CA VAL A 93 -2.60 -32.57 4.41
C VAL A 93 -2.06 -31.15 4.36
N ALA A 94 -2.61 -30.29 3.50
CA ALA A 94 -2.26 -28.89 3.41
C ALA A 94 -3.51 -28.00 3.30
N GLU A 95 -3.35 -26.71 3.61
CA GLU A 95 -4.41 -25.72 3.58
C GLU A 95 -3.99 -24.45 2.84
N PHE A 96 -4.87 -23.93 1.98
CA PHE A 96 -4.67 -22.68 1.25
C PHE A 96 -5.60 -21.56 1.74
N LEU A 97 -4.99 -20.48 2.21
CA LEU A 97 -5.67 -19.38 2.90
C LEU A 97 -5.65 -18.11 2.05
N ARG A 98 -6.82 -17.53 1.81
CA ARG A 98 -7.01 -16.21 1.16
C ARG A 98 -7.27 -15.19 2.26
N LEU A 99 -6.23 -14.51 2.74
CA LEU A 99 -6.33 -13.67 3.92
C LEU A 99 -7.19 -12.42 3.65
N HIS A 100 -8.01 -12.04 4.64
CA HIS A 100 -8.84 -10.85 4.51
C HIS A 100 -8.00 -9.56 4.39
N PRO A 101 -8.21 -8.67 3.38
CA PRO A 101 -7.30 -7.55 3.09
C PRO A 101 -7.17 -6.48 4.18
N LEU A 102 -8.02 -6.52 5.22
CA LEU A 102 -7.93 -5.64 6.39
C LEU A 102 -7.25 -6.31 7.59
N LEU A 103 -6.89 -7.59 7.50
CA LEU A 103 -6.04 -8.27 8.49
C LEU A 103 -4.60 -7.79 8.35
N ASN A 104 -3.93 -7.62 9.48
CA ASN A 104 -2.47 -7.51 9.49
C ASN A 104 -1.87 -8.91 9.23
N PRO A 105 -1.20 -9.15 8.10
CA PRO A 105 -0.62 -10.47 7.80
C PRO A 105 0.54 -10.83 8.75
N ALA A 106 1.17 -9.84 9.40
CA ALA A 106 2.32 -10.08 10.27
C ALA A 106 1.96 -10.91 11.50
N SER A 107 0.73 -10.84 12.02
CA SER A 107 0.30 -11.68 13.15
C SER A 107 0.16 -13.15 12.78
N LEU A 108 0.15 -13.50 11.49
CA LEU A 108 0.10 -14.89 11.01
C LEU A 108 1.47 -15.45 10.64
N ALA A 109 2.52 -14.63 10.56
CA ALA A 109 3.81 -15.02 9.98
C ALA A 109 4.46 -16.21 10.70
N ASP A 110 4.41 -16.24 12.03
CA ASP A 110 4.97 -17.33 12.86
C ASP A 110 4.05 -18.56 12.95
N HIS A 111 2.88 -18.54 12.29
CA HIS A 111 1.85 -19.56 12.38
C HIS A 111 1.55 -20.28 11.06
N VAL A 112 2.16 -19.87 9.95
CA VAL A 112 1.91 -20.43 8.61
C VAL A 112 3.23 -20.80 7.91
N ASP A 113 3.20 -21.89 7.14
CA ASP A 113 4.36 -22.41 6.39
C ASP A 113 4.66 -21.59 5.12
N MET A 114 3.66 -20.85 4.63
CA MET A 114 3.79 -19.88 3.55
C MET A 114 3.00 -18.61 3.88
N LEU A 115 3.59 -17.44 3.67
CA LEU A 115 2.91 -16.15 3.66
C LEU A 115 3.41 -15.31 2.48
N HIS A 116 2.52 -14.94 1.57
CA HIS A 116 2.89 -14.29 0.30
C HIS A 116 1.97 -13.12 -0.04
N PHE A 117 2.54 -11.94 -0.30
CA PHE A 117 1.80 -10.82 -0.87
C PHE A 117 1.36 -11.16 -2.28
N ASN A 118 0.06 -11.23 -2.52
CA ASN A 118 -0.47 -11.60 -3.83
C ASN A 118 -0.66 -10.37 -4.73
N ARG A 119 -1.44 -9.37 -4.28
CA ARG A 119 -1.75 -8.14 -5.07
C ARG A 119 -2.43 -7.07 -4.21
N TRP A 120 -2.58 -5.88 -4.78
CA TRP A 120 -3.42 -4.83 -4.21
C TRP A 120 -4.90 -5.05 -4.54
N THR A 121 -5.77 -4.73 -3.58
CA THR A 121 -7.23 -4.62 -3.76
C THR A 121 -7.65 -3.16 -3.77
N VAL A 122 -8.75 -2.84 -4.44
CA VAL A 122 -9.35 -1.50 -4.40
C VAL A 122 -10.40 -1.42 -3.30
N MET A 123 -10.25 -0.46 -2.41
CA MET A 123 -11.23 -0.13 -1.38
C MET A 123 -11.98 1.14 -1.77
N VAL A 124 -13.28 1.23 -1.51
CA VAL A 124 -14.10 2.44 -1.75
C VAL A 124 -14.69 2.89 -0.43
N ASP A 125 -14.42 4.15 -0.09
CA ASP A 125 -15.03 4.82 1.05
C ASP A 125 -16.51 5.08 0.78
N LEU A 126 -17.38 4.69 1.72
CA LEU A 126 -18.82 4.89 1.63
C LEU A 126 -19.37 5.86 2.70
N GLU A 127 -18.54 6.26 3.67
CA GLU A 127 -18.94 6.96 4.89
C GLU A 127 -19.32 8.41 4.60
N GLU A 128 -18.51 9.14 3.83
CA GLU A 128 -18.81 10.52 3.39
C GLU A 128 -19.84 10.59 2.22
N GLY A 129 -20.41 9.44 1.82
CA GLY A 129 -21.42 9.33 0.78
C GLY A 129 -20.99 9.81 -0.62
N ARG A 130 -21.99 10.00 -1.49
CA ARG A 130 -21.79 10.25 -2.93
C ARG A 130 -20.94 11.47 -3.24
N GLY A 131 -21.21 12.59 -2.57
CA GLY A 131 -20.58 13.88 -2.87
C GLY A 131 -19.08 13.86 -2.67
N ALA A 132 -18.60 13.17 -1.63
CA ALA A 132 -17.19 12.94 -1.38
C ALA A 132 -16.58 11.94 -2.35
N ARG A 133 -17.19 10.76 -2.54
CA ARG A 133 -16.74 9.76 -3.53
C ARG A 133 -16.48 10.37 -4.90
N TRP A 134 -17.40 11.23 -5.35
CA TRP A 134 -17.33 11.87 -6.66
C TRP A 134 -16.19 12.88 -6.81
N LYS A 135 -15.51 13.31 -5.73
CA LYS A 135 -14.28 14.12 -5.79
C LYS A 135 -13.11 13.29 -6.34
N TYR A 136 -13.07 11.98 -6.05
CA TYR A 136 -12.04 11.05 -6.56
C TYR A 136 -12.27 10.63 -8.01
N TYR A 137 -13.51 10.69 -8.49
CA TYR A 137 -13.85 10.29 -9.86
C TYR A 137 -13.34 11.30 -10.89
N SER A 138 -12.68 10.82 -11.95
CA SER A 138 -12.38 11.64 -13.12
C SER A 138 -13.66 12.10 -13.84
N ASP A 139 -13.59 13.19 -14.61
CA ASP A 139 -14.72 13.64 -15.43
C ASP A 139 -15.24 12.56 -16.38
N SER A 140 -14.33 11.75 -16.95
CA SER A 140 -14.70 10.59 -17.76
C SER A 140 -15.51 9.56 -16.95
N THR A 141 -15.10 9.25 -15.71
CA THR A 141 -15.82 8.32 -14.81
C THR A 141 -17.21 8.85 -14.48
N ARG A 142 -17.31 10.13 -14.08
CA ARG A 142 -18.60 10.79 -13.80
C ARG A 142 -19.52 10.81 -15.02
N ASN A 143 -18.97 11.02 -16.22
CA ASN A 143 -19.73 11.03 -17.46
C ASN A 143 -20.15 9.62 -17.90
N CYS A 144 -19.36 8.58 -17.66
CA CYS A 144 -19.76 7.18 -17.85
C CYS A 144 -20.99 6.83 -16.99
N VAL A 145 -20.96 7.16 -15.69
CA VAL A 145 -22.10 6.95 -14.77
C VAL A 145 -23.34 7.69 -15.24
N ARG A 146 -23.23 9.01 -15.50
CA ARG A 146 -24.33 9.86 -15.99
C ARG A 146 -24.91 9.43 -17.34
N LYS A 147 -24.09 8.84 -18.22
CA LYS A 147 -24.55 8.31 -19.51
C LYS A 147 -25.30 7.00 -19.29
N ALA A 148 -24.76 6.08 -18.50
CA ALA A 148 -25.40 4.80 -18.21
C ALA A 148 -26.77 5.01 -17.52
N SER A 149 -26.86 5.90 -16.53
CA SER A 149 -28.10 6.19 -15.79
C SER A 149 -29.21 6.87 -16.62
N ARG A 150 -28.94 7.25 -17.88
CA ARG A 150 -29.92 7.79 -18.82
C ARG A 150 -30.35 6.80 -19.90
N LEU A 151 -29.56 5.75 -20.11
CA LEU A 151 -29.74 4.79 -21.20
C LEU A 151 -30.19 3.41 -20.70
N LEU A 152 -29.98 3.11 -19.41
CA LEU A 152 -30.16 1.78 -18.85
C LEU A 152 -31.16 1.80 -17.70
N GLY A 153 -32.04 0.79 -17.68
CA GLY A 153 -32.74 0.38 -16.47
C GLY A 153 -31.79 -0.36 -15.53
N ILE A 154 -32.05 -0.27 -14.22
CA ILE A 154 -31.37 -1.09 -13.21
C ILE A 154 -32.36 -1.52 -12.14
N ARG A 155 -32.36 -2.81 -11.79
CA ARG A 155 -33.24 -3.39 -10.79
C ARG A 155 -32.53 -4.42 -9.92
N ARG A 156 -33.12 -4.69 -8.76
CA ARG A 156 -32.77 -5.82 -7.90
C ARG A 156 -33.16 -7.14 -8.57
N ILE A 157 -32.38 -8.18 -8.29
CA ILE A 157 -32.63 -9.59 -8.65
C ILE A 157 -32.36 -10.49 -7.44
N GLY A 158 -32.94 -11.69 -7.45
CA GLY A 158 -32.81 -12.72 -6.40
C GLY A 158 -32.65 -14.13 -6.99
N ALA A 159 -33.00 -15.15 -6.21
CA ALA A 159 -32.85 -16.55 -6.59
C ALA A 159 -33.61 -16.92 -7.88
N GLU A 160 -34.79 -16.36 -8.13
CA GLU A 160 -35.58 -16.62 -9.35
C GLU A 160 -34.83 -16.26 -10.65
N GLU A 161 -33.84 -15.36 -10.57
CA GLU A 161 -33.03 -14.93 -11.72
C GLU A 161 -31.58 -15.43 -11.65
N ALA A 162 -31.28 -16.42 -10.79
CA ALA A 162 -29.97 -17.07 -10.75
C ALA A 162 -29.51 -17.66 -12.10
N PRO A 163 -30.39 -18.28 -12.94
CA PRO A 163 -30.00 -18.73 -14.28
C PRO A 163 -29.52 -17.58 -15.18
N LEU A 164 -30.21 -16.43 -15.14
CA LEU A 164 -29.82 -15.22 -15.89
C LEU A 164 -28.53 -14.59 -15.34
N PHE A 165 -28.33 -14.61 -14.02
CA PHE A 165 -27.09 -14.16 -13.41
C PHE A 165 -25.92 -15.00 -13.92
N ARG A 166 -26.06 -16.33 -13.90
CA ARG A 166 -25.07 -17.29 -14.40
C ARG A 166 -24.75 -17.04 -15.87
N GLU A 167 -25.75 -16.94 -16.74
CA GLU A 167 -25.56 -16.71 -18.17
C GLU A 167 -24.68 -15.47 -18.43
N LEU A 168 -25.01 -14.35 -17.80
CA LEU A 168 -24.25 -13.11 -17.94
C LEU A 168 -22.87 -13.20 -17.28
N TYR A 169 -22.72 -13.93 -16.17
CA TYR A 169 -21.45 -14.20 -15.51
C TYR A 169 -20.51 -15.01 -16.41
N GLU A 170 -20.97 -16.13 -16.96
CA GLU A 170 -20.19 -17.00 -17.85
C GLU A 170 -19.89 -16.32 -19.20
N ALA A 171 -20.82 -15.55 -19.77
CA ALA A 171 -20.55 -14.67 -20.92
C ALA A 171 -19.51 -13.57 -20.59
N GLY A 172 -19.38 -13.20 -19.32
CA GLY A 172 -18.26 -12.42 -18.79
C GLY A 172 -16.96 -13.20 -18.82
N LEU A 173 -16.93 -14.43 -18.27
CA LEU A 173 -15.72 -15.26 -18.18
C LEU A 173 -15.16 -15.71 -19.53
N GLY A 174 -16.00 -16.21 -20.43
CA GLY A 174 -15.56 -16.78 -21.72
C GLY A 174 -14.82 -15.78 -22.61
N ARG A 175 -15.20 -14.50 -22.55
CA ARG A 175 -14.51 -13.39 -23.25
C ARG A 175 -13.14 -13.03 -22.69
N ASN A 176 -12.82 -13.53 -21.49
CA ASN A 176 -11.59 -13.21 -20.77
C ASN A 176 -10.64 -14.42 -20.64
N LEU A 177 -10.96 -15.56 -21.27
CA LEU A 177 -10.19 -16.81 -21.19
C LEU A 177 -9.90 -17.25 -19.74
N ALA A 178 -10.89 -17.06 -18.85
CA ALA A 178 -10.74 -17.43 -17.45
C ALA A 178 -10.56 -18.94 -17.26
N GLU A 179 -9.77 -19.33 -16.27
CA GLU A 179 -9.56 -20.72 -15.91
C GLU A 179 -10.86 -21.41 -15.47
N LYS A 180 -10.91 -22.74 -15.57
CA LYS A 180 -12.04 -23.57 -15.10
C LYS A 180 -12.37 -23.36 -13.61
N SER A 181 -11.39 -22.90 -12.82
CA SER A 181 -11.53 -22.53 -11.40
C SER A 181 -12.51 -21.38 -11.14
N TYR A 182 -12.87 -20.58 -12.15
CA TYR A 182 -13.87 -19.50 -12.05
C TYR A 182 -15.31 -19.95 -12.35
N TYR A 183 -15.51 -21.19 -12.80
CA TYR A 183 -16.85 -21.70 -13.13
C TYR A 183 -17.46 -22.42 -11.91
N PHE A 184 -18.59 -21.88 -11.45
CA PHE A 184 -19.41 -22.48 -10.41
C PHE A 184 -20.39 -23.49 -11.02
N ASP A 185 -20.96 -24.35 -10.18
CA ASP A 185 -22.00 -25.28 -10.58
C ASP A 185 -23.37 -24.60 -10.60
N ASP A 186 -24.35 -25.30 -11.15
CA ASP A 186 -25.71 -24.83 -11.37
C ASP A 186 -26.37 -24.34 -10.07
N GLY A 187 -26.25 -25.10 -8.98
CA GLY A 187 -26.91 -24.80 -7.70
C GLY A 187 -26.23 -23.68 -6.89
N PHE A 188 -24.97 -23.35 -7.17
CA PHE A 188 -24.25 -22.28 -6.48
C PHE A 188 -24.96 -20.92 -6.58
N PHE A 189 -25.46 -20.56 -7.77
CA PHE A 189 -26.08 -19.23 -7.98
C PHE A 189 -27.43 -19.12 -7.27
N ASP A 190 -28.23 -20.18 -7.26
CA ASP A 190 -29.47 -20.25 -6.47
C ASP A 190 -29.15 -20.14 -4.98
N ALA A 191 -28.19 -20.95 -4.49
CA ALA A 191 -27.79 -21.00 -3.09
C ALA A 191 -27.17 -19.68 -2.59
N LEU A 192 -26.50 -18.93 -3.47
CA LEU A 192 -25.97 -17.59 -3.22
C LEU A 192 -27.09 -16.53 -3.20
N LEU A 193 -27.90 -16.44 -4.26
CA LEU A 193 -28.90 -15.36 -4.40
C LEU A 193 -30.13 -15.54 -3.50
N ALA A 194 -30.32 -16.71 -2.90
CA ALA A 194 -31.28 -16.93 -1.81
C ALA A 194 -30.86 -16.29 -0.47
N ARG A 195 -29.60 -15.86 -0.31
CA ARG A 195 -29.05 -15.44 0.99
C ARG A 195 -29.40 -13.99 1.32
N PRO A 196 -29.85 -13.67 2.55
CA PRO A 196 -30.12 -12.29 2.95
C PRO A 196 -28.91 -11.36 2.82
N TRP A 197 -27.70 -11.87 3.05
CA TRP A 197 -26.45 -11.12 2.91
C TRP A 197 -25.97 -10.96 1.45
N ALA A 198 -26.55 -11.70 0.50
CA ALA A 198 -26.24 -11.57 -0.92
C ALA A 198 -27.14 -10.55 -1.60
N LYS A 199 -26.54 -9.64 -2.35
CA LYS A 199 -27.22 -8.47 -2.92
C LYS A 199 -26.84 -8.31 -4.39
N ALA A 200 -27.73 -8.72 -5.29
CA ALA A 200 -27.51 -8.61 -6.72
C ALA A 200 -28.40 -7.56 -7.43
N TRP A 201 -27.84 -6.98 -8.50
CA TRP A 201 -28.52 -6.08 -9.44
C TRP A 201 -28.32 -6.52 -10.88
N LEU A 202 -29.33 -6.27 -11.70
CA LEU A 202 -29.33 -6.40 -13.16
C LEU A 202 -29.46 -5.00 -13.78
N ALA A 203 -28.54 -4.65 -14.67
CA ALA A 203 -28.68 -3.55 -15.61
C ALA A 203 -29.16 -4.07 -16.98
N TYR A 204 -30.07 -3.35 -17.62
CA TYR A 204 -30.73 -3.75 -18.86
C TYR A 204 -31.07 -2.52 -19.74
N ASP A 205 -31.33 -2.75 -21.02
CA ASP A 205 -31.88 -1.78 -21.97
C ASP A 205 -33.13 -2.39 -22.67
N ASP A 206 -33.69 -1.68 -23.66
CA ASP A 206 -34.86 -2.15 -24.43
C ASP A 206 -34.58 -3.43 -25.24
N GLU A 207 -33.30 -3.71 -25.51
CA GLU A 207 -32.81 -4.94 -26.15
C GLU A 207 -32.49 -6.05 -25.12
N GLY A 208 -32.79 -5.84 -23.83
CA GLY A 208 -32.76 -6.86 -22.78
C GLY A 208 -31.62 -6.80 -21.76
N PRO A 209 -31.34 -7.91 -21.04
CA PRO A 209 -30.32 -7.99 -20.00
C PRO A 209 -28.90 -7.66 -20.50
N LEU A 210 -28.18 -6.79 -19.77
CA LEU A 210 -26.82 -6.36 -20.15
C LEU A 210 -25.75 -6.86 -19.20
N ALA A 211 -25.92 -6.64 -17.89
CA ALA A 211 -24.87 -6.88 -16.91
C ALA A 211 -25.46 -7.14 -15.52
N VAL A 212 -24.74 -7.94 -14.74
CA VAL A 212 -25.09 -8.26 -13.36
C VAL A 212 -23.92 -8.02 -12.43
N GLY A 213 -24.22 -7.69 -11.17
CA GLY A 213 -23.23 -7.64 -10.10
C GLY A 213 -23.86 -8.10 -8.79
N CYS A 214 -23.19 -9.01 -8.09
CA CYS A 214 -23.53 -9.52 -6.77
C CYS A 214 -22.51 -9.00 -5.74
N PHE A 215 -23.04 -8.50 -4.64
CA PHE A 215 -22.32 -7.89 -3.54
C PHE A 215 -22.70 -8.59 -2.22
N LEU A 216 -21.78 -8.61 -1.27
CA LEU A 216 -21.94 -9.28 0.02
C LEU A 216 -21.97 -8.24 1.14
N HIS A 217 -22.94 -8.34 2.05
CA HIS A 217 -23.06 -7.48 3.24
C HIS A 217 -23.89 -8.18 4.32
N SER A 218 -23.29 -8.42 5.48
CA SER A 218 -23.90 -9.08 6.65
C SER A 218 -24.64 -8.11 7.59
N GLY A 219 -24.64 -6.81 7.29
CA GLY A 219 -25.18 -5.75 8.16
C GLY A 219 -24.11 -5.01 8.98
N GLY A 220 -22.85 -5.43 8.92
CA GLY A 220 -21.71 -4.70 9.51
C GLY A 220 -21.24 -3.50 8.67
N GLU A 221 -20.08 -2.94 8.99
CA GLU A 221 -19.58 -1.73 8.34
C GLU A 221 -18.90 -1.97 6.97
N ILE A 222 -18.68 -3.22 6.60
CA ILE A 222 -17.91 -3.64 5.42
C ILE A 222 -18.81 -4.42 4.46
N CYS A 223 -18.69 -4.13 3.17
CA CYS A 223 -19.32 -4.91 2.09
C CYS A 223 -18.34 -5.23 0.97
N HIS A 224 -18.66 -6.21 0.13
CA HIS A 224 -17.74 -6.73 -0.89
C HIS A 224 -18.39 -6.87 -2.25
N TYR A 225 -17.69 -6.49 -3.31
CA TYR A 225 -18.04 -6.81 -4.69
C TYR A 225 -17.49 -8.19 -5.04
N HIS A 226 -18.36 -9.19 -5.16
CA HIS A 226 -17.98 -10.60 -5.17
C HIS A 226 -17.98 -11.19 -6.59
N LEU A 227 -19.11 -11.12 -7.31
CA LEU A 227 -19.25 -11.66 -8.66
C LEU A 227 -19.92 -10.65 -9.59
N ALA A 228 -19.52 -10.63 -10.86
CA ALA A 228 -20.16 -9.79 -11.86
C ALA A 228 -19.98 -10.33 -13.28
N GLY A 229 -20.97 -10.03 -14.12
CA GLY A 229 -21.10 -10.55 -15.47
C GLY A 229 -21.67 -9.50 -16.44
N GLY A 230 -21.67 -9.85 -17.72
CA GLY A 230 -22.43 -9.12 -18.71
C GLY A 230 -22.20 -9.60 -20.14
N ALA A 231 -23.05 -9.12 -21.04
CA ALA A 231 -22.97 -9.30 -22.48
C ALA A 231 -21.87 -8.42 -23.12
N GLU A 232 -21.71 -8.50 -24.46
CA GLU A 232 -20.77 -7.65 -25.19
C GLU A 232 -21.16 -6.17 -25.15
N ARG A 233 -22.45 -5.86 -25.44
CA ARG A 233 -23.02 -4.51 -25.50
C ARG A 233 -22.83 -3.71 -24.21
N ALA A 234 -22.82 -4.39 -23.05
CA ALA A 234 -22.69 -3.81 -21.72
C ALA A 234 -21.48 -2.87 -21.54
N ARG A 235 -20.34 -3.17 -22.18
CA ARG A 235 -19.13 -2.33 -22.09
C ARG A 235 -19.30 -1.00 -22.84
N ARG A 236 -20.00 -1.00 -23.98
CA ARG A 236 -20.26 0.20 -24.80
C ARG A 236 -21.24 1.15 -24.09
N LEU A 237 -22.16 0.59 -23.31
CA LEU A 237 -23.18 1.32 -22.54
C LEU A 237 -22.76 1.67 -21.10
N ASN A 238 -21.55 1.27 -20.66
CA ASN A 238 -21.01 1.51 -19.32
C ASN A 238 -21.83 0.86 -18.17
N ALA A 239 -22.53 -0.25 -18.42
CA ALA A 239 -23.45 -0.87 -17.45
C ALA A 239 -22.81 -1.17 -16.08
N ALA A 240 -21.55 -1.64 -16.07
CA ALA A 240 -20.81 -1.90 -14.83
C ALA A 240 -20.55 -0.64 -13.98
N TYR A 241 -20.48 0.57 -14.57
CA TYR A 241 -20.37 1.81 -13.80
C TYR A 241 -21.69 2.13 -13.08
N LEU A 242 -22.84 1.84 -13.71
CA LEU A 242 -24.15 2.03 -13.09
C LEU A 242 -24.37 1.05 -11.94
N ILE A 243 -24.04 -0.24 -12.14
CA ILE A 243 -24.17 -1.27 -11.10
C ILE A 243 -23.32 -0.93 -9.86
N LEU A 244 -22.06 -0.57 -10.05
CA LEU A 244 -21.18 -0.17 -8.94
C LEU A 244 -21.69 1.07 -8.22
N GLU A 245 -22.07 2.12 -8.95
CA GLU A 245 -22.62 3.34 -8.34
C GLU A 245 -23.90 3.05 -7.54
N THR A 246 -24.85 2.29 -8.10
CA THR A 246 -26.08 1.91 -7.41
C THR A 246 -25.81 1.09 -6.15
N ALA A 247 -24.82 0.20 -6.16
CA ALA A 247 -24.40 -0.53 -4.98
C ALA A 247 -23.76 0.40 -3.94
N PHE A 248 -22.88 1.33 -4.33
CA PHE A 248 -22.26 2.29 -3.42
C PHE A 248 -23.26 3.20 -2.72
N GLU A 249 -24.33 3.63 -3.39
CA GLU A 249 -25.43 4.37 -2.76
C GLU A 249 -26.22 3.46 -1.81
N HIS A 250 -26.57 2.24 -2.24
CA HIS A 250 -27.35 1.30 -1.44
C HIS A 250 -26.67 0.92 -0.12
N PHE A 251 -25.40 0.52 -0.15
CA PHE A 251 -24.70 0.09 1.06
C PHE A 251 -24.32 1.25 1.98
N SER A 252 -24.03 2.43 1.43
CA SER A 252 -23.90 3.66 2.23
C SER A 252 -25.21 3.97 2.98
N GLY A 253 -26.37 3.80 2.31
CA GLY A 253 -27.69 3.91 2.96
C GLY A 253 -28.03 2.79 3.96
N LEU A 254 -27.26 1.69 3.98
CA LEU A 254 -27.34 0.63 5.00
C LEU A 254 -26.28 0.80 6.12
N GLY A 255 -25.54 1.91 6.15
CA GLY A 255 -24.52 2.18 7.17
C GLY A 255 -23.16 1.52 6.93
N ALA A 256 -22.94 0.86 5.80
CA ALA A 256 -21.60 0.37 5.45
C ALA A 256 -20.67 1.57 5.17
N LYS A 257 -19.49 1.57 5.78
CA LYS A 257 -18.43 2.60 5.61
C LYS A 257 -17.43 2.24 4.51
N LEU A 258 -17.30 0.96 4.16
CA LEU A 258 -16.32 0.50 3.17
C LEU A 258 -16.88 -0.55 2.22
N MET A 259 -16.53 -0.43 0.94
CA MET A 259 -16.65 -1.54 -0.02
C MET A 259 -15.28 -2.03 -0.50
N CYS A 260 -15.00 -3.32 -0.37
CA CYS A 260 -13.90 -3.96 -1.09
C CYS A 260 -14.35 -4.30 -2.51
N LEU A 261 -13.70 -3.70 -3.52
CA LEU A 261 -13.85 -4.10 -4.91
C LEU A 261 -12.97 -5.30 -5.29
N GLY A 262 -12.09 -5.74 -4.40
CA GLY A 262 -11.09 -6.79 -4.67
C GLY A 262 -9.98 -6.36 -5.64
N GLY A 263 -9.18 -7.32 -6.08
CA GLY A 263 -7.99 -7.10 -6.92
C GLY A 263 -8.23 -7.15 -8.43
N GLY A 264 -7.13 -7.14 -9.18
CA GLY A 264 -7.09 -7.49 -10.60
C GLY A 264 -7.25 -9.00 -10.85
N ARG A 265 -7.20 -9.40 -12.12
CA ARG A 265 -7.19 -10.83 -12.52
C ARG A 265 -5.82 -11.46 -12.29
N SER A 266 -4.78 -10.69 -12.59
CA SER A 266 -3.37 -11.03 -12.44
C SER A 266 -2.72 -10.24 -11.29
N THR A 267 -1.43 -10.49 -11.07
CA THR A 267 -0.56 -9.69 -10.19
C THR A 267 0.15 -8.55 -10.95
N ALA A 268 -0.07 -8.43 -12.26
CA ALA A 268 0.59 -7.44 -13.11
C ALA A 268 0.09 -6.01 -12.85
N ALA A 269 0.98 -5.03 -13.02
CA ALA A 269 0.70 -3.63 -12.69
C ALA A 269 -0.26 -2.93 -13.68
N ASP A 270 -0.43 -3.50 -14.87
CA ASP A 270 -1.27 -3.03 -15.98
C ASP A 270 -2.63 -3.75 -16.07
N ASP A 271 -2.98 -4.56 -15.06
CA ASP A 271 -4.21 -5.36 -15.04
C ASP A 271 -5.46 -4.51 -15.31
N ALA A 272 -6.15 -4.80 -16.42
CA ALA A 272 -7.27 -3.99 -16.89
C ALA A 272 -8.49 -4.00 -15.93
N LEU A 273 -8.66 -5.04 -15.11
CA LEU A 273 -9.72 -5.09 -14.11
C LEU A 273 -9.36 -4.25 -12.89
N LEU A 274 -8.10 -4.30 -12.43
CA LEU A 274 -7.58 -3.43 -11.38
C LEU A 274 -7.64 -1.96 -11.82
N ALA A 275 -7.26 -1.66 -13.06
CA ALA A 275 -7.32 -0.32 -13.65
C ALA A 275 -8.76 0.21 -13.79
N PHE A 276 -9.74 -0.67 -14.07
CA PHE A 276 -11.16 -0.31 -14.05
C PHE A 276 -11.64 0.01 -12.62
N LYS A 277 -11.44 -0.89 -11.66
CA LYS A 277 -11.82 -0.68 -10.24
C LYS A 277 -11.17 0.58 -9.66
N SER A 278 -9.92 0.85 -10.05
CA SER A 278 -9.14 2.01 -9.62
C SER A 278 -9.76 3.37 -9.97
N LYS A 279 -10.74 3.43 -10.89
CA LYS A 279 -11.43 4.68 -11.26
C LYS A 279 -12.40 5.20 -10.19
N PHE A 280 -12.82 4.33 -9.28
CA PHE A 280 -13.81 4.64 -8.24
C PHE A 280 -13.17 5.06 -6.92
N SER A 281 -11.87 4.79 -6.71
CA SER A 281 -11.17 5.17 -5.47
C SER A 281 -9.64 5.08 -5.59
N PRO A 282 -8.88 5.98 -4.92
CA PRO A 282 -7.43 5.86 -4.75
C PRO A 282 -7.01 4.89 -3.62
N LEU A 283 -7.94 4.50 -2.74
CA LEU A 283 -7.66 3.68 -1.55
C LEU A 283 -7.35 2.23 -1.88
N ARG A 284 -6.29 1.66 -1.29
CA ARG A 284 -5.90 0.26 -1.49
C ARG A 284 -5.68 -0.44 -0.16
N ALA A 285 -5.95 -1.74 -0.14
CA ALA A 285 -5.49 -2.64 0.91
C ALA A 285 -4.70 -3.81 0.28
N PRO A 286 -3.67 -4.33 0.96
CA PRO A 286 -2.89 -5.43 0.43
C PRO A 286 -3.66 -6.75 0.62
N TYR A 287 -3.60 -7.65 -0.37
CA TYR A 287 -4.17 -8.99 -0.26
C TYR A 287 -3.05 -10.02 -0.27
N TYR A 288 -3.05 -10.86 0.76
CA TYR A 288 -2.08 -11.91 1.00
C TYR A 288 -2.73 -13.28 0.84
N VAL A 289 -1.92 -14.26 0.45
CA VAL A 289 -2.26 -15.68 0.53
C VAL A 289 -1.30 -16.34 1.49
N ALA A 290 -1.79 -17.35 2.21
CA ALA A 290 -0.99 -18.15 3.13
C ALA A 290 -1.22 -19.64 2.91
N GLY A 291 -0.32 -20.45 3.47
CA GLY A 291 -0.33 -21.89 3.40
C GLY A 291 0.01 -22.51 4.74
N ILE A 292 -0.71 -23.56 5.13
CA ILE A 292 -0.40 -24.38 6.30
C ILE A 292 -0.20 -25.82 5.85
N VAL A 293 0.80 -26.51 6.38
CA VAL A 293 0.94 -27.96 6.28
C VAL A 293 0.47 -28.58 7.60
N HIS A 294 -0.53 -29.46 7.53
CA HIS A 294 -1.13 -30.12 8.70
C HIS A 294 -0.46 -31.49 8.97
N ASP A 295 -0.05 -32.20 7.91
CA ASP A 295 0.74 -33.44 7.97
C ASP A 295 1.90 -33.36 6.94
N HIS A 296 3.12 -33.09 7.43
CA HIS A 296 4.32 -33.00 6.59
C HIS A 296 4.69 -34.33 5.92
N ASP A 297 4.54 -35.45 6.62
CA ASP A 297 4.91 -36.75 6.06
C ASP A 297 3.94 -37.16 4.94
N ALA A 298 2.64 -36.88 5.09
CA ALA A 298 1.67 -37.10 4.01
C ALA A 298 1.90 -36.13 2.84
N TYR A 299 2.22 -34.87 3.12
CA TYR A 299 2.54 -33.87 2.10
C TYR A 299 3.76 -34.27 1.25
N GLU A 300 4.83 -34.78 1.88
CA GLU A 300 6.00 -35.32 1.18
C GLU A 300 5.71 -36.63 0.43
N ARG A 301 5.02 -37.60 1.06
CA ARG A 301 4.65 -38.88 0.40
C ARG A 301 3.76 -38.70 -0.82
N LEU A 302 2.86 -37.72 -0.78
CA LEU A 302 2.00 -37.33 -1.92
C LEU A 302 2.75 -36.42 -2.91
N GLY A 303 4.05 -36.20 -2.71
CA GLY A 303 5.02 -35.68 -3.67
C GLY A 303 5.27 -34.17 -3.66
N GLY A 304 4.61 -33.39 -2.78
CA GLY A 304 4.80 -31.94 -2.67
C GLY A 304 4.09 -30.95 -3.64
N GLY A 305 3.34 -31.26 -4.71
CA GLY A 305 3.21 -32.48 -5.52
C GLY A 305 1.77 -32.71 -5.93
N GLY A 306 1.18 -33.78 -5.38
CA GLY A 306 -0.25 -34.06 -5.46
C GLY A 306 -1.11 -32.98 -4.79
N SER A 307 -0.59 -32.28 -3.77
CA SER A 307 -1.21 -31.04 -3.27
C SER A 307 -0.93 -29.89 -4.24
N ARG A 308 -1.99 -29.26 -4.76
CA ARG A 308 -1.90 -28.31 -5.88
C ARG A 308 -1.46 -26.90 -5.48
N PHE A 309 -1.33 -26.60 -4.19
CA PHE A 309 -1.40 -25.21 -3.71
C PHE A 309 -0.06 -24.59 -3.28
N LEU A 310 0.95 -25.38 -2.92
CA LEU A 310 2.21 -24.87 -2.34
C LEU A 310 3.44 -25.00 -3.26
N CYS A 311 3.36 -25.84 -4.30
CA CYS A 311 4.50 -26.19 -5.16
C CYS A 311 4.96 -25.08 -6.15
N SER A 312 4.26 -23.94 -6.23
CA SER A 312 4.56 -22.85 -7.18
C SER A 312 5.42 -21.71 -6.62
N VAL A 313 5.82 -21.77 -5.35
CA VAL A 313 6.58 -20.69 -4.66
C VAL A 313 7.93 -21.17 -4.09
N SER A 314 8.15 -22.47 -3.97
CA SER A 314 9.22 -23.09 -3.16
C SER A 314 10.63 -23.15 -3.78
N GLN A 315 10.88 -22.55 -4.95
CA GLN A 315 12.25 -22.49 -5.54
C GLN A 315 13.11 -21.30 -5.05
N GLY A 316 12.63 -20.50 -4.08
CA GLY A 316 13.27 -19.22 -3.73
C GLY A 316 13.93 -19.08 -2.35
N ALA A 317 13.56 -19.88 -1.35
CA ALA A 317 13.90 -19.57 0.05
C ALA A 317 14.21 -20.82 0.90
N THR A 318 15.49 -21.08 1.14
CA THR A 318 15.98 -21.89 2.26
C THR A 318 16.73 -20.99 3.24
N GLY A 319 16.39 -21.07 4.53
CA GLY A 319 17.05 -20.30 5.58
C GLY A 319 16.11 -19.58 6.54
N THR A 320 15.34 -20.35 7.34
CA THR A 320 14.66 -19.83 8.53
C THR A 320 15.54 -19.98 9.75
N GLY A 321 15.66 -18.90 10.53
CA GLY A 321 16.27 -18.90 11.86
C GLY A 321 15.73 -17.70 12.61
N SER A 322 14.94 -17.94 13.67
CA SER A 322 14.48 -16.86 14.53
C SER A 322 15.65 -16.30 15.34
N VAL A 323 15.66 -14.98 15.53
CA VAL A 323 16.73 -14.29 16.27
C VAL A 323 16.11 -13.41 17.35
N ASP A 324 16.40 -13.75 18.60
CA ASP A 324 16.10 -12.88 19.74
C ASP A 324 16.95 -11.61 19.64
N LEU A 325 16.28 -10.49 19.36
CA LEU A 325 16.91 -9.18 19.20
C LEU A 325 17.66 -8.72 20.46
N LYS A 326 17.20 -9.10 21.67
CA LYS A 326 17.83 -8.62 22.92
C LYS A 326 19.20 -9.23 23.17
N ALA A 327 19.45 -10.45 22.71
CA ALA A 327 20.74 -11.13 22.86
C ALA A 327 21.83 -10.50 21.96
N ARG A 328 21.49 -10.08 20.73
CA ARG A 328 22.47 -9.53 19.78
C ARG A 328 23.06 -8.16 20.16
N PHE A 329 22.31 -7.34 20.90
CA PHE A 329 22.79 -5.99 21.28
C PHE A 329 23.86 -6.00 22.39
N ALA A 330 24.19 -7.15 22.97
CA ALA A 330 25.10 -7.24 24.12
C ALA A 330 26.59 -7.49 23.77
N GLU A 331 26.92 -8.01 22.58
CA GLU A 331 28.25 -8.61 22.33
C GLU A 331 29.31 -7.68 21.70
N ASN A 332 28.96 -6.48 21.24
CA ASN A 332 29.90 -5.57 20.54
C ASN A 332 30.17 -4.26 21.29
N ARG A 333 30.92 -4.31 22.39
CA ARG A 333 31.56 -3.13 23.00
C ARG A 333 33.03 -3.39 23.35
N SER A 334 33.92 -2.57 22.78
CA SER A 334 35.29 -2.36 23.26
C SER A 334 35.53 -0.85 23.38
N PRO A 335 36.22 -0.36 24.42
CA PRO A 335 36.37 1.08 24.68
C PRO A 335 37.61 1.71 24.04
N ASP A 336 37.68 3.05 24.17
CA ASP A 336 38.79 3.98 23.94
C ASP A 336 39.23 4.32 22.51
N ARG A 337 38.97 5.58 22.12
CA ARG A 337 40.03 6.61 21.95
C ARG A 337 39.47 8.04 21.95
N LYS A 338 40.35 9.00 22.24
CA LYS A 338 40.04 10.42 22.49
C LYS A 338 40.48 11.36 21.36
N ASP A 339 39.72 12.45 21.24
CA ASP A 339 40.08 13.83 20.83
C ASP A 339 40.49 14.19 19.37
N ALA A 340 39.72 15.16 18.85
CA ALA A 340 40.08 16.30 18.00
C ALA A 340 40.41 16.11 16.48
N LEU A 341 39.44 16.38 15.60
CA LEU A 341 39.21 17.73 15.00
C LEU A 341 37.97 17.77 14.06
N VAL A 342 37.32 18.94 13.98
CA VAL A 342 35.96 19.16 13.44
C VAL A 342 35.83 19.03 11.90
N ARG A 343 34.72 18.39 11.43
CA ARG A 343 34.18 18.25 10.05
C ARG A 343 34.84 17.22 9.10
N LYS A 344 34.58 15.91 9.28
CA LYS A 344 34.48 14.93 8.15
C LYS A 344 33.71 13.62 8.46
N GLU A 345 32.62 13.72 9.20
CA GLU A 345 31.68 12.62 9.52
C GLU A 345 30.29 13.16 9.09
N VAL A 346 29.47 12.56 8.21
CA VAL A 346 29.13 11.15 8.02
C VAL A 346 28.90 10.85 6.52
N SER A 347 29.94 10.52 5.75
CA SER A 347 29.82 10.15 4.33
C SER A 347 30.56 8.85 4.03
N VAL A 348 29.85 7.79 3.59
CA VAL A 348 30.49 6.48 3.35
C VAL A 348 30.74 6.23 1.86
N SER A 349 32.01 6.06 1.53
CA SER A 349 32.51 5.54 0.25
C SER A 349 33.41 4.31 0.48
N GLY A 350 32.79 3.17 0.85
CA GLY A 350 33.47 1.87 0.91
C GLY A 350 34.18 1.51 2.23
N GLY A 351 33.61 1.86 3.39
CA GLY A 351 34.16 1.49 4.71
C GLY A 351 33.12 0.90 5.67
N LYS A 352 33.58 0.24 6.74
CA LYS A 352 32.73 -0.17 7.87
C LYS A 352 32.27 1.06 8.65
N LEU A 353 31.00 1.08 9.04
CA LEU A 353 30.43 2.07 9.96
C LEU A 353 30.68 1.70 11.43
N ASP A 354 30.71 2.72 12.27
CA ASP A 354 30.79 2.65 13.74
C ASP A 354 29.40 2.52 14.40
N ARG A 355 28.35 3.03 13.74
CA ARG A 355 26.94 2.95 14.15
C ARG A 355 26.12 2.08 13.21
N GLU A 356 25.04 1.50 13.71
CA GLU A 356 24.08 0.75 12.91
C GLU A 356 23.21 1.68 12.03
N ILE A 357 22.64 1.17 10.93
CA ILE A 357 21.79 1.97 10.02
C ILE A 357 20.32 1.60 10.22
N LEU A 358 19.48 2.58 10.55
CA LEU A 358 18.03 2.43 10.61
C LEU A 358 17.35 3.25 9.51
N MET A 359 16.58 2.58 8.65
CA MET A 359 15.97 3.23 7.49
C MET A 359 14.59 3.82 7.82
N LEU A 360 14.31 5.04 7.36
CA LEU A 360 13.00 5.70 7.51
C LEU A 360 12.21 5.69 6.21
N GLY A 361 11.16 4.88 6.13
CA GLY A 361 10.26 4.79 4.98
C GLY A 361 10.58 3.62 4.03
N GLY A 362 9.53 2.94 3.56
CA GLY A 362 9.62 1.78 2.65
C GLY A 362 9.28 2.05 1.19
N GLY A 363 9.23 3.31 0.76
CA GLY A 363 8.75 3.68 -0.58
C GLY A 363 9.68 3.24 -1.73
N GLY A 364 9.34 3.62 -2.97
CA GLY A 364 10.19 3.31 -4.14
C GLY A 364 11.61 3.89 -4.05
N HIS A 365 11.82 4.97 -3.30
CA HIS A 365 13.15 5.53 -3.02
C HIS A 365 13.98 4.64 -2.08
N ALA A 366 13.33 3.96 -1.12
CA ALA A 366 13.98 3.00 -0.22
C ALA A 366 14.67 1.89 -1.01
N ARG A 367 14.01 1.33 -2.04
CA ARG A 367 14.62 0.33 -2.94
C ARG A 367 15.93 0.81 -3.57
N SER A 368 16.00 2.06 -4.00
CA SER A 368 17.22 2.64 -4.58
C SER A 368 18.33 2.80 -3.54
N LEU A 369 17.98 3.14 -2.29
CA LEU A 369 18.94 3.22 -1.20
C LEU A 369 19.40 1.83 -0.72
N ILE A 370 18.52 0.82 -0.68
CA ILE A 370 18.89 -0.58 -0.40
C ILE A 370 19.92 -1.08 -1.42
N ALA A 371 19.69 -0.83 -2.71
CA ALA A 371 20.67 -1.17 -3.76
C ALA A 371 22.00 -0.44 -3.56
N THR A 372 21.96 0.82 -3.12
CA THR A 372 23.16 1.63 -2.84
C THR A 372 23.93 1.10 -1.63
N LEU A 373 23.25 0.74 -0.53
CA LEU A 373 23.85 0.10 0.64
C LEU A 373 24.51 -1.23 0.26
N LYS A 374 23.82 -2.08 -0.50
CA LYS A 374 24.37 -3.34 -1.01
C LYS A 374 25.63 -3.13 -1.85
N ALA A 375 25.66 -2.11 -2.72
CA ALA A 375 26.84 -1.75 -3.51
C ALA A 375 28.02 -1.27 -2.65
N LEU A 376 27.76 -0.72 -1.46
CA LEU A 376 28.76 -0.31 -0.47
C LEU A 376 29.16 -1.43 0.51
N GLY A 377 28.56 -2.63 0.41
CA GLY A 377 28.78 -3.72 1.37
C GLY A 377 28.09 -3.50 2.73
N LEU A 378 27.07 -2.64 2.77
CA LEU A 378 26.30 -2.28 3.96
C LEU A 378 24.88 -2.87 3.91
N SER A 379 24.29 -3.06 5.09
CA SER A 379 22.89 -3.44 5.27
C SER A 379 22.26 -2.64 6.41
N PRO A 380 20.98 -2.24 6.34
CA PRO A 380 20.30 -1.64 7.47
C PRO A 380 19.84 -2.70 8.46
N SER A 381 19.92 -2.39 9.76
CA SER A 381 19.43 -3.25 10.86
C SER A 381 17.92 -3.41 10.84
N GLY A 382 17.22 -2.46 10.22
CA GLY A 382 15.78 -2.53 9.96
C GLY A 382 15.25 -1.29 9.26
N CYS A 383 13.93 -1.23 9.12
CA CYS A 383 13.20 -0.09 8.59
C CYS A 383 11.99 0.26 9.46
N VAL A 384 11.83 1.56 9.69
CA VAL A 384 10.67 2.18 10.33
C VAL A 384 9.76 2.76 9.26
N CYS A 385 8.49 2.36 9.24
CA CYS A 385 7.47 2.95 8.37
C CYS A 385 6.05 2.56 8.80
N ARG A 386 5.10 3.51 8.74
CA ARG A 386 3.68 3.33 9.14
C ARG A 386 2.93 2.16 8.51
N ALA A 387 3.44 1.59 7.42
CA ALA A 387 2.92 0.36 6.82
C ALA A 387 4.08 -0.44 6.22
N ILE A 388 4.03 -1.76 6.37
CA ILE A 388 5.00 -2.67 5.74
C ILE A 388 5.00 -2.46 4.22
N SER A 389 6.17 -2.21 3.66
CA SER A 389 6.34 -2.15 2.20
C SER A 389 6.82 -3.51 1.67
N PRO A 390 6.26 -4.01 0.55
CA PRO A 390 6.75 -5.22 -0.10
C PRO A 390 8.22 -5.11 -0.55
N TYR A 391 8.75 -3.89 -0.68
CA TYR A 391 10.16 -3.66 -1.04
C TYR A 391 11.14 -3.90 0.11
N ILE A 392 10.71 -3.74 1.36
CA ILE A 392 11.53 -4.03 2.55
C ILE A 392 11.60 -5.54 2.76
N LEU A 393 10.44 -6.21 2.63
CA LEU A 393 10.32 -7.66 2.73
C LEU A 393 11.11 -8.40 1.66
N SER A 394 11.15 -7.91 0.41
CA SER A 394 11.88 -8.56 -0.69
C SER A 394 13.40 -8.61 -0.49
N ASP A 395 13.94 -7.75 0.37
CA ASP A 395 15.37 -7.64 0.64
C ASP A 395 15.75 -8.17 2.03
N SER A 396 14.85 -8.88 2.71
CA SER A 396 15.00 -9.46 4.06
C SER A 396 15.38 -8.43 5.14
N ILE A 397 14.99 -7.18 4.97
CA ILE A 397 15.22 -6.12 5.97
C ILE A 397 14.11 -6.20 7.03
N PRO A 398 14.41 -6.26 8.34
CA PRO A 398 13.38 -6.26 9.38
C PRO A 398 12.52 -4.99 9.33
N TRP A 399 11.20 -5.13 9.33
CA TRP A 399 10.30 -4.01 9.63
C TRP A 399 10.14 -3.89 11.15
N LEU A 400 10.47 -2.72 11.70
CA LEU A 400 10.51 -2.48 13.14
C LEU A 400 9.28 -1.71 13.67
N GLY A 401 8.22 -1.56 12.87
CA GLY A 401 7.05 -0.76 13.22
C GLY A 401 7.07 0.65 12.62
N ASP A 402 6.42 1.58 13.30
CA ASP A 402 6.32 2.98 12.89
C ASP A 402 7.23 3.91 13.72
N ASP A 403 7.09 5.22 13.48
CA ASP A 403 7.89 6.28 14.09
C ASP A 403 7.99 6.21 15.64
N GLU A 404 7.07 5.51 16.34
CA GLU A 404 7.08 5.41 17.80
C GLU A 404 8.29 4.64 18.33
N ILE A 405 8.82 3.65 17.59
CA ILE A 405 9.99 2.89 18.05
C ILE A 405 11.24 3.77 18.18
N LEU A 406 11.31 4.88 17.44
CA LEU A 406 12.41 5.85 17.53
C LEU A 406 12.48 6.58 18.89
N SER A 407 11.44 6.45 19.73
CA SER A 407 11.50 6.91 21.13
C SER A 407 12.23 5.93 22.06
N GLN A 408 12.46 4.69 21.64
CA GLN A 408 12.96 3.58 22.47
C GLN A 408 14.37 3.11 22.10
N VAL A 409 14.97 3.67 21.04
CA VAL A 409 16.31 3.31 20.55
C VAL A 409 17.39 4.28 21.07
N ASP A 410 18.61 3.77 21.23
CA ASP A 410 19.78 4.59 21.53
C ASP A 410 20.22 5.36 20.28
N LYS A 411 20.14 6.69 20.35
CA LYS A 411 20.41 7.61 19.22
C LYS A 411 21.89 7.65 18.86
N GLU A 412 22.78 7.40 19.82
CA GLU A 412 24.22 7.39 19.57
C GLU A 412 24.71 6.08 18.94
N ALA A 413 23.92 5.01 19.04
CA ALA A 413 24.21 3.72 18.42
C ALA A 413 23.80 3.62 16.94
N LEU A 414 23.08 4.63 16.41
CA LEU A 414 22.38 4.55 15.13
C LEU A 414 22.59 5.79 14.25
N TYR A 415 22.67 5.57 12.94
CA TYR A 415 22.38 6.58 11.92
C TYR A 415 21.01 6.33 11.30
N LEU A 416 20.24 7.40 11.10
CA LEU A 416 18.98 7.36 10.34
C LEU A 416 19.25 7.54 8.85
N LEU A 417 18.65 6.69 8.01
CA LEU A 417 18.69 6.83 6.55
C LEU A 417 17.31 7.24 6.04
N ASN A 418 17.16 8.51 5.62
CA ASN A 418 15.87 9.04 5.15
C ASN A 418 15.51 8.46 3.77
N ALA A 419 14.72 7.39 3.76
CA ALA A 419 14.29 6.68 2.56
C ALA A 419 12.94 7.16 1.99
N ILE A 420 12.46 8.30 2.48
CA ILE A 420 11.31 9.02 1.92
C ILE A 420 11.75 9.80 0.68
N GLY A 421 11.20 9.44 -0.48
CA GLY A 421 11.35 10.21 -1.73
C GLY A 421 10.34 11.36 -1.82
N SER A 422 10.51 12.25 -2.79
CA SER A 422 9.64 13.44 -2.97
C SER A 422 8.60 13.33 -4.09
N VAL A 423 8.22 12.12 -4.49
CA VAL A 423 7.17 11.95 -5.53
C VAL A 423 5.81 12.05 -4.86
N GLY A 424 4.96 12.98 -5.32
CA GLY A 424 3.58 13.14 -4.85
C GLY A 424 3.46 14.02 -3.60
N ASN A 425 4.27 13.77 -2.58
CA ASN A 425 4.41 14.66 -1.41
C ASN A 425 5.84 15.24 -1.39
N LEU A 426 5.95 16.57 -1.43
CA LEU A 426 7.23 17.30 -1.47
C LEU A 426 7.74 17.70 -0.07
N THR A 427 6.91 17.61 0.97
CA THR A 427 7.19 18.14 2.33
C THR A 427 7.53 17.04 3.34
N LEU A 428 6.99 15.83 3.20
CA LEU A 428 7.12 14.75 4.18
C LEU A 428 8.58 14.38 4.48
N ARG A 429 9.44 14.29 3.45
CA ARG A 429 10.88 14.01 3.61
C ARG A 429 11.54 15.05 4.52
N ARG A 430 11.18 16.34 4.36
CA ARG A 430 11.69 17.44 5.18
C ARG A 430 11.17 17.33 6.61
N ILE A 431 9.85 17.20 6.79
CA ILE A 431 9.22 17.12 8.12
C ILE A 431 9.84 15.99 8.97
N ILE A 432 10.06 14.82 8.36
CA ILE A 432 10.67 13.68 9.04
C ILE A 432 12.15 13.93 9.39
N PHE A 433 12.92 14.54 8.48
CA PHE A 433 14.30 14.92 8.76
C PHE A 433 14.38 15.95 9.91
N GLU A 434 13.66 17.07 9.78
CA GLU A 434 13.62 18.16 10.77
C GLU A 434 13.20 17.62 12.16
N ARG A 435 12.17 16.76 12.23
CA ARG A 435 11.67 16.17 13.48
C ARG A 435 12.73 15.33 14.20
N PHE A 436 13.41 14.44 13.49
CA PHE A 436 14.36 13.51 14.13
C PHE A 436 15.74 14.14 14.34
N ALA A 437 16.19 15.04 13.47
CA ALA A 437 17.39 15.85 13.70
C ALA A 437 17.22 16.75 14.93
N ALA A 438 16.07 17.44 15.07
CA ALA A 438 15.74 18.19 16.29
C ALA A 438 15.57 17.32 17.54
N SER A 439 15.34 16.01 17.36
CA SER A 439 15.32 15.02 18.44
C SER A 439 16.72 14.46 18.77
N GLY A 440 17.78 14.93 18.13
CA GLY A 440 19.17 14.51 18.37
C GLY A 440 19.59 13.22 17.64
N PHE A 441 18.91 12.83 16.56
CA PHE A 441 19.39 11.76 15.68
C PHE A 441 20.28 12.31 14.58
N SER A 442 21.36 11.59 14.27
CA SER A 442 22.19 11.86 13.08
C SER A 442 21.70 11.11 11.84
N PHE A 443 21.81 11.75 10.68
CA PHE A 443 21.41 11.18 9.39
C PHE A 443 22.60 10.80 8.49
N LEU A 444 22.59 9.55 8.00
CA LEU A 444 23.61 9.02 7.09
C LEU A 444 23.55 9.72 5.73
N SER A 445 24.64 10.41 5.34
CA SER A 445 24.85 10.78 3.94
C SER A 445 25.44 9.62 3.16
N LEU A 446 24.91 9.37 1.97
CA LEU A 446 25.15 8.14 1.20
C LEU A 446 25.56 8.51 -0.24
N VAL A 447 26.70 7.97 -0.69
CA VAL A 447 27.21 8.17 -2.05
C VAL A 447 27.33 6.82 -2.74
N HIS A 448 26.66 6.66 -3.88
CA HIS A 448 26.74 5.41 -4.65
C HIS A 448 28.15 5.22 -5.24
N PRO A 449 28.74 4.01 -5.22
CA PRO A 449 30.12 3.76 -5.71
C PRO A 449 30.39 4.12 -7.18
N THR A 450 29.34 4.34 -7.98
CA THR A 450 29.46 4.77 -9.39
C THR A 450 29.17 6.25 -9.61
N ALA A 451 28.94 7.02 -8.55
CA ALA A 451 28.92 8.47 -8.63
C ALA A 451 30.36 9.01 -8.70
N ILE A 452 30.57 10.05 -9.49
CA ILE A 452 31.84 10.77 -9.60
C ILE A 452 31.68 12.06 -8.80
N VAL A 453 32.48 12.24 -7.75
CA VAL A 453 32.40 13.39 -6.85
C VAL A 453 33.82 13.88 -6.59
N ASP A 454 34.09 15.14 -6.93
CA ASP A 454 35.42 15.75 -6.72
C ASP A 454 35.73 15.93 -5.21
N GLU A 455 37.02 15.92 -4.86
CA GLU A 455 37.49 15.80 -3.46
C GLU A 455 37.11 16.98 -2.54
N ASP A 456 36.86 18.16 -3.13
CA ASP A 456 36.54 19.41 -2.45
C ASP A 456 35.04 19.68 -2.31
N VAL A 457 34.19 18.79 -2.84
CA VAL A 457 32.73 18.87 -2.73
C VAL A 457 32.29 18.77 -1.26
N VAL A 458 31.45 19.71 -0.83
CA VAL A 458 30.92 19.73 0.55
C VAL A 458 29.52 19.14 0.56
N LEU A 459 29.33 18.04 1.28
CA LEU A 459 28.03 17.41 1.52
C LEU A 459 27.57 17.64 2.97
N GLY A 460 26.34 18.12 3.13
CA GLY A 460 25.65 18.18 4.40
C GLY A 460 25.14 16.82 4.86
N GLU A 461 24.46 16.82 6.00
CA GLU A 461 23.92 15.62 6.66
C GLU A 461 22.71 15.02 5.92
N GLY A 462 22.57 13.70 5.87
CA GLY A 462 21.47 13.01 5.17
C GLY A 462 21.41 13.22 3.64
N VAL A 463 22.48 13.73 3.03
CA VAL A 463 22.58 13.94 1.57
C VAL A 463 22.73 12.62 0.83
N GLN A 464 22.01 12.45 -0.26
CA GLN A 464 21.95 11.18 -1.00
C GLN A 464 22.34 11.39 -2.46
N ILE A 465 23.49 10.85 -2.84
CA ILE A 465 24.06 10.91 -4.19
C ILE A 465 23.93 9.53 -4.84
N MET A 466 23.06 9.43 -5.85
CA MET A 466 22.65 8.16 -6.45
C MET A 466 23.57 7.73 -7.62
N ALA A 467 23.35 6.51 -8.12
CA ALA A 467 24.20 5.89 -9.14
C ALA A 467 24.42 6.76 -10.39
N GLY A 468 25.69 6.85 -10.83
CA GLY A 468 26.08 7.59 -12.03
C GLY A 468 25.91 9.11 -11.96
N ALA A 469 25.61 9.69 -10.79
CA ALA A 469 25.63 11.14 -10.62
C ALA A 469 27.07 11.68 -10.75
N ILE A 470 27.22 12.90 -11.28
CA ILE A 470 28.52 13.58 -11.44
C ILE A 470 28.44 14.92 -10.70
N ILE A 471 29.38 15.19 -9.81
CA ILE A 471 29.46 16.41 -8.99
C ILE A 471 30.87 16.96 -9.07
N GLN A 472 31.01 18.19 -9.56
CA GLN A 472 32.30 18.81 -9.82
C GLN A 472 32.77 19.74 -8.68
N THR A 473 34.03 20.16 -8.76
CA THR A 473 34.72 21.06 -7.84
C THR A 473 33.92 22.34 -7.48
N GLY A 474 34.10 22.83 -6.25
CA GLY A 474 33.42 24.00 -5.70
C GLY A 474 31.97 23.76 -5.27
N VAL A 475 31.37 22.62 -5.59
CA VAL A 475 29.95 22.35 -5.29
C VAL A 475 29.69 22.17 -3.79
N ARG A 476 28.59 22.74 -3.32
CA ARG A 476 28.08 22.56 -1.94
C ARG A 476 26.64 22.09 -1.96
N ILE A 477 26.35 21.04 -1.20
CA ILE A 477 25.02 20.44 -1.09
C ILE A 477 24.61 20.36 0.38
N GLU A 478 23.67 21.20 0.78
CA GLU A 478 23.18 21.26 2.15
C GLU A 478 22.23 20.09 2.49
N ALA A 479 21.87 19.99 3.78
CA ALA A 479 21.30 18.79 4.39
C ALA A 479 20.03 18.21 3.70
N ASN A 480 19.88 16.89 3.82
CA ASN A 480 18.74 16.08 3.38
C ASN A 480 18.42 16.12 1.86
N SER A 481 19.28 16.72 1.05
CA SER A 481 19.10 16.85 -0.39
C SER A 481 19.40 15.54 -1.16
N ILE A 482 18.79 15.38 -2.33
CA ILE A 482 18.97 14.23 -3.22
C ILE A 482 19.55 14.70 -4.56
N VAL A 483 20.66 14.11 -4.98
CA VAL A 483 21.15 14.11 -6.37
C VAL A 483 20.88 12.73 -6.96
N ASN A 484 19.84 12.63 -7.77
CA ASN A 484 19.29 11.35 -8.20
C ASN A 484 20.02 10.77 -9.43
N THR A 485 19.68 9.55 -9.84
CA THR A 485 20.44 8.73 -10.80
C THR A 485 20.80 9.48 -12.08
N GLY A 486 22.10 9.49 -12.43
CA GLY A 486 22.61 10.12 -13.64
C GLY A 486 22.48 11.65 -13.70
N ALA A 487 22.22 12.34 -12.58
CA ALA A 487 22.19 13.80 -12.55
C ALA A 487 23.61 14.40 -12.53
N ILE A 488 23.78 15.54 -13.18
CA ILE A 488 25.05 16.27 -13.30
C ILE A 488 24.93 17.60 -12.56
N VAL A 489 25.86 17.86 -11.66
CA VAL A 489 26.03 19.13 -10.95
C VAL A 489 27.44 19.63 -11.25
N ASP A 490 27.51 20.57 -12.19
CA ASP A 490 28.76 21.18 -12.67
C ASP A 490 29.34 22.16 -11.63
N HIS A 491 30.53 22.70 -11.90
CA HIS A 491 31.36 23.40 -10.92
C HIS A 491 30.67 24.60 -10.21
N ASP A 492 31.12 24.93 -9.00
CA ASP A 492 30.66 26.09 -8.21
C ASP A 492 29.15 26.16 -7.89
N CYS A 493 28.37 25.08 -8.06
CA CYS A 493 26.95 25.10 -7.72
C CYS A 493 26.69 25.10 -6.21
N LEU A 494 25.69 25.86 -5.77
CA LEU A 494 25.25 25.96 -4.37
C LEU A 494 23.83 25.41 -4.25
N ILE A 495 23.65 24.31 -3.53
CA ILE A 495 22.39 23.57 -3.43
C ILE A 495 21.89 23.58 -1.98
N GLY A 496 20.76 24.25 -1.74
CA GLY A 496 20.14 24.37 -0.40
C GLY A 496 19.58 23.05 0.16
N GLU A 497 18.98 23.15 1.35
CA GLU A 497 18.49 21.99 2.11
C GLU A 497 17.21 21.41 1.52
N HIS A 498 17.01 20.10 1.68
CA HIS A 498 15.83 19.35 1.23
C HIS A 498 15.52 19.49 -0.27
N VAL A 499 16.53 19.79 -1.08
CA VAL A 499 16.41 19.88 -2.55
C VAL A 499 16.33 18.48 -3.15
N HIS A 500 15.53 18.30 -4.19
CA HIS A 500 15.50 17.08 -4.99
C HIS A 500 15.82 17.40 -6.45
N ILE A 501 17.05 17.06 -6.85
CA ILE A 501 17.52 17.01 -8.23
C ILE A 501 17.17 15.61 -8.76
N ALA A 502 16.10 15.51 -9.56
CA ALA A 502 15.58 14.22 -10.04
C ALA A 502 16.48 13.59 -11.13
N PRO A 503 16.22 12.34 -11.59
CA PRO A 503 17.14 11.62 -12.47
C PRO A 503 17.43 12.35 -13.78
N GLY A 504 18.68 12.28 -14.23
CA GLY A 504 19.14 12.87 -15.49
C GLY A 504 19.03 14.41 -15.58
N VAL A 505 18.85 15.11 -14.46
CA VAL A 505 18.93 16.59 -14.42
C VAL A 505 20.36 17.05 -14.65
N SER A 506 20.55 18.16 -15.36
CA SER A 506 21.86 18.80 -15.55
C SER A 506 21.85 20.25 -15.08
N LEU A 507 22.73 20.59 -14.15
CA LEU A 507 22.99 21.95 -13.69
C LEU A 507 24.37 22.38 -14.20
N SER A 508 24.43 23.42 -15.03
CA SER A 508 25.70 24.03 -15.46
C SER A 508 26.31 24.92 -14.37
N GLY A 509 27.59 25.26 -14.52
CA GLY A 509 28.37 25.89 -13.46
C GLY A 509 27.77 27.16 -12.81
N GLY A 510 27.99 27.33 -11.51
CA GLY A 510 27.56 28.49 -10.72
C GLY A 510 26.05 28.59 -10.43
N VAL A 511 25.26 27.54 -10.70
CA VAL A 511 23.82 27.53 -10.39
C VAL A 511 23.59 27.56 -8.88
N THR A 512 22.68 28.44 -8.43
CA THR A 512 22.27 28.53 -7.02
C THR A 512 20.83 28.04 -6.85
N ILE A 513 20.61 27.06 -5.98
CA ILE A 513 19.28 26.51 -5.65
C ILE A 513 18.98 26.77 -4.17
N GLY A 514 17.84 27.40 -3.89
CA GLY A 514 17.31 27.61 -2.54
C GLY A 514 16.70 26.34 -1.91
N HIS A 515 16.12 26.50 -0.72
CA HIS A 515 15.68 25.36 0.10
C HIS A 515 14.37 24.73 -0.43
N SER A 516 14.18 23.43 -0.22
CA SER A 516 12.96 22.69 -0.57
C SER A 516 12.55 22.77 -2.06
N VAL A 517 13.51 22.97 -2.97
CA VAL A 517 13.26 23.02 -4.42
C VAL A 517 13.16 21.60 -5.01
N HIS A 518 12.27 21.40 -5.98
CA HIS A 518 12.23 20.17 -6.78
C HIS A 518 12.51 20.47 -8.25
N ILE A 519 13.52 19.81 -8.80
CA ILE A 519 13.85 19.85 -10.23
C ILE A 519 13.50 18.49 -10.83
N GLY A 520 12.46 18.47 -11.67
CA GLY A 520 11.93 17.26 -12.28
C GLY A 520 12.87 16.63 -13.31
N THR A 521 12.68 15.32 -13.53
CA THR A 521 13.52 14.44 -14.36
C THR A 521 13.92 15.06 -15.71
N GLY A 522 15.21 14.99 -16.05
CA GLY A 522 15.72 15.45 -17.35
C GLY A 522 15.65 16.95 -17.60
N ALA A 523 15.42 17.78 -16.57
CA ALA A 523 15.51 19.23 -16.71
C ALA A 523 16.97 19.71 -16.79
N ILE A 524 17.19 20.83 -17.47
CA ILE A 524 18.50 21.46 -17.67
C ILE A 524 18.43 22.88 -17.10
N VAL A 525 19.45 23.30 -16.36
CA VAL A 525 19.58 24.67 -15.83
C VAL A 525 20.90 25.24 -16.32
N ILE A 526 20.85 26.36 -17.08
CA ILE A 526 22.06 27.01 -17.60
C ILE A 526 22.83 27.72 -16.49
N GLN A 527 24.09 28.06 -16.78
CA GLN A 527 25.05 28.60 -15.83
C GLN A 527 24.58 29.87 -15.12
N ASN A 528 24.99 30.05 -13.86
CA ASN A 528 24.72 31.21 -13.01
C ASN A 528 23.23 31.53 -12.73
N VAL A 529 22.29 30.64 -13.06
CA VAL A 529 20.87 30.81 -12.74
C VAL A 529 20.59 30.60 -11.26
N ARG A 530 19.71 31.43 -10.69
CA ARG A 530 19.20 31.31 -9.32
C ARG A 530 17.78 30.75 -9.29
N ILE A 531 17.54 29.72 -8.49
CA ILE A 531 16.22 29.10 -8.27
C ILE A 531 15.85 29.28 -6.80
N GLY A 532 14.85 30.12 -6.51
CA GLY A 532 14.44 30.45 -5.13
C GLY A 532 13.67 29.32 -4.42
N ASP A 533 13.61 29.38 -3.09
CA ASP A 533 13.06 28.31 -2.24
C ASP A 533 11.66 27.83 -2.67
N GLY A 534 11.42 26.53 -2.55
CA GLY A 534 10.11 25.92 -2.85
C GLY A 534 9.69 26.02 -4.32
N ALA A 535 10.57 26.44 -5.22
CA ALA A 535 10.31 26.41 -6.65
C ALA A 535 10.19 24.97 -7.17
N LEU A 536 9.45 24.83 -8.27
CA LEU A 536 9.19 23.56 -8.94
C LEU A 536 9.50 23.68 -10.43
N VAL A 537 10.62 23.09 -10.85
CA VAL A 537 10.98 22.95 -12.27
C VAL A 537 10.36 21.66 -12.79
N ALA A 538 9.54 21.74 -13.83
CA ALA A 538 8.92 20.57 -14.46
C ALA A 538 9.96 19.69 -15.16
N ALA A 539 9.67 18.39 -15.28
CA ALA A 539 10.49 17.45 -16.04
C ALA A 539 10.71 17.92 -17.49
N GLY A 540 11.93 17.73 -18.00
CA GLY A 540 12.34 18.13 -19.35
C GLY A 540 12.38 19.64 -19.62
N ALA A 541 12.30 20.49 -18.59
CA ALA A 541 12.35 21.94 -18.76
C ALA A 541 13.80 22.45 -18.93
N VAL A 542 14.00 23.48 -19.75
CA VAL A 542 15.32 24.13 -19.93
C VAL A 542 15.27 25.53 -19.32
N VAL A 543 15.78 25.68 -18.10
CA VAL A 543 15.75 26.93 -17.35
C VAL A 543 16.88 27.85 -17.82
N THR A 544 16.49 28.96 -18.43
CA THR A 544 17.40 29.95 -19.05
C THR A 544 17.44 31.30 -18.34
N ALA A 545 16.79 31.42 -17.18
CA ALA A 545 16.70 32.64 -16.38
C ALA A 545 16.25 32.29 -14.95
N ASP A 546 16.49 33.20 -14.00
CA ASP A 546 16.15 33.04 -12.59
C ASP A 546 14.68 32.67 -12.34
N VAL A 547 14.47 31.78 -11.38
CA VAL A 547 13.14 31.28 -10.98
C VAL A 547 12.81 31.84 -9.60
N PRO A 548 11.78 32.70 -9.46
CA PRO A 548 11.38 33.24 -8.16
C PRO A 548 10.95 32.16 -7.15
N ARG A 549 11.05 32.49 -5.86
CA ARG A 549 10.58 31.67 -4.74
C ARG A 549 9.16 31.15 -4.96
N GLY A 550 8.94 29.86 -4.69
CA GLY A 550 7.64 29.18 -4.80
C GLY A 550 7.10 29.06 -6.24
N ARG A 551 7.87 29.44 -7.26
CA ARG A 551 7.37 29.47 -8.64
C ARG A 551 7.47 28.13 -9.32
N LYS A 552 6.41 27.75 -10.04
CA LYS A 552 6.41 26.61 -10.95
C LYS A 552 6.76 27.04 -12.37
N VAL A 553 7.75 26.41 -12.98
CA VAL A 553 8.20 26.66 -14.36
C VAL A 553 8.27 25.37 -15.17
N GLY A 554 8.17 25.46 -16.49
CA GLY A 554 8.31 24.31 -17.39
C GLY A 554 8.40 24.69 -18.87
N GLY A 555 8.78 23.73 -19.71
CA GLY A 555 8.95 23.91 -21.16
C GLY A 555 10.38 24.25 -21.59
N VAL A 556 10.56 24.44 -22.90
CA VAL A 556 11.85 24.74 -23.53
C VAL A 556 11.69 25.97 -24.43
N PRO A 557 12.25 27.15 -24.06
CA PRO A 557 12.81 27.47 -22.74
C PRO A 557 11.73 27.47 -21.65
N ALA A 558 12.13 27.33 -20.39
CA ALA A 558 11.22 27.27 -19.26
C ALA A 558 10.46 28.59 -19.11
N ARG A 559 9.15 28.49 -18.89
CA ARG A 559 8.27 29.63 -18.62
C ARG A 559 7.39 29.34 -17.41
N PRO A 560 6.92 30.38 -16.70
CA PRO A 560 5.97 30.23 -15.59
C PRO A 560 4.72 29.46 -16.02
N LEU A 561 4.41 28.37 -15.32
CA LEU A 561 3.17 27.63 -15.55
C LEU A 561 2.01 28.33 -14.83
N LYS A 562 0.85 28.42 -15.48
CA LYS A 562 -0.38 28.92 -14.83
C LYS A 562 -0.70 28.01 -13.65
N ALA A 563 -1.03 28.61 -12.50
CA ALA A 563 -1.53 27.85 -11.37
C ALA A 563 -2.84 27.16 -11.78
N ARG A 564 -2.88 25.83 -11.67
CA ARG A 564 -4.17 25.18 -11.42
C ARG A 564 -4.60 25.57 -10.00
N PRO A 565 -5.90 25.79 -9.73
CA PRO A 565 -6.37 25.90 -8.36
C PRO A 565 -5.91 24.66 -7.60
N ALA A 566 -5.20 24.87 -6.49
CA ALA A 566 -4.67 23.79 -5.70
C ALA A 566 -5.82 23.14 -4.91
N ASN A 567 -6.06 21.86 -5.14
CA ASN A 567 -6.59 21.01 -4.08
C ASN A 567 -5.49 20.91 -3.02
N ILE A 568 -5.54 21.80 -2.03
CA ILE A 568 -4.73 21.70 -0.82
C ILE A 568 -5.41 20.65 0.05
N ASP A 569 -4.71 19.54 0.32
CA ASP A 569 -5.17 18.57 1.31
C ASP A 569 -5.27 19.25 2.68
N SER A 570 -6.40 19.08 3.36
CA SER A 570 -6.70 19.78 4.61
C SER A 570 -5.79 19.37 5.78
N ASP A 571 -5.10 18.23 5.67
CA ASP A 571 -4.22 17.69 6.71
C ASP A 571 -2.90 18.47 6.84
N ASP A 572 -2.37 19.02 5.73
CA ASP A 572 -1.10 19.75 5.73
C ASP A 572 -1.14 20.98 6.67
N ARG A 573 -2.31 21.62 6.83
CA ARG A 573 -2.47 22.78 7.72
C ARG A 573 -2.31 22.42 9.20
N ARG A 574 -2.93 21.32 9.65
CA ARG A 574 -2.91 20.89 11.05
C ARG A 574 -1.50 20.51 11.49
N VAL A 575 -0.72 19.87 10.60
CA VAL A 575 0.68 19.52 10.88
C VAL A 575 1.57 20.77 10.91
N PHE A 576 1.35 21.75 10.01
CA PHE A 576 2.12 23.00 10.00
C PHE A 576 1.89 23.84 11.26
N GLU A 577 0.65 23.92 11.75
CA GLU A 577 0.30 24.65 12.97
C GLU A 577 0.91 23.99 14.22
N ALA A 578 0.89 22.65 14.31
CA ALA A 578 1.52 21.91 15.42
C ALA A 578 3.05 22.15 15.53
N VAL A 579 3.75 22.31 14.40
CA VAL A 579 5.20 22.58 14.35
C VAL A 579 5.54 24.05 14.66
N GLN A 580 4.60 24.99 14.50
CA GLN A 580 4.77 26.37 14.97
C GLN A 580 4.62 26.46 16.50
N VAL A 581 3.64 25.76 17.08
CA VAL A 581 3.35 25.76 18.53
C VAL A 581 4.52 25.19 19.35
N SER A 582 5.22 24.16 18.85
CA SER A 582 6.40 23.61 19.54
C SER A 582 7.61 24.53 19.58
N ARG A 583 7.64 25.62 18.79
CA ARG A 583 8.71 26.64 18.81
C ARG A 583 8.42 27.85 19.71
N SER A 584 7.16 28.08 20.10
CA SER A 584 6.77 29.27 20.89
C SER A 584 6.63 29.02 22.40
N GLY A 585 6.62 27.76 22.84
CA GLY A 585 6.59 27.41 24.27
C GLY A 585 5.31 27.82 25.02
N GLN A 586 4.22 28.08 24.31
CA GLN A 586 2.92 28.39 24.91
C GLN A 586 1.98 27.18 24.85
N GLU A 587 1.32 26.88 25.97
CA GLU A 587 0.28 25.88 26.04
C GLU A 587 -0.93 26.23 25.16
N LEU A 588 -1.55 25.21 24.56
CA LEU A 588 -2.77 25.36 23.78
C LEU A 588 -3.93 25.80 24.70
N PRO A 589 -4.66 26.88 24.38
CA PRO A 589 -5.84 27.26 25.15
C PRO A 589 -6.94 26.20 25.00
N ALA A 590 -7.64 25.91 26.09
CA ALA A 590 -8.70 24.90 26.12
C ALA A 590 -9.82 25.22 25.12
N ALA A 591 -10.36 24.18 24.48
CA ALA A 591 -11.42 24.31 23.49
C ALA A 591 -12.71 24.90 24.11
N PRO A 592 -13.40 25.83 23.42
CA PRO A 592 -14.65 26.39 23.91
C PRO A 592 -15.77 25.33 23.92
N PRO A 593 -16.69 25.35 24.91
CA PRO A 593 -17.78 24.38 24.98
C PRO A 593 -18.76 24.54 23.82
N ALA A 594 -19.32 23.42 23.34
CA ALA A 594 -20.23 23.38 22.21
C ALA A 594 -21.53 24.16 22.51
N SER A 595 -21.81 25.20 21.70
CA SER A 595 -23.05 25.97 21.80
C SER A 595 -24.23 25.16 21.25
N ALA A 596 -25.20 24.84 22.10
CA ALA A 596 -26.47 24.28 21.65
C ALA A 596 -27.24 25.30 20.79
N GLN A 597 -27.71 24.88 19.62
CA GLN A 597 -28.67 25.65 18.82
C GLN A 597 -30.08 25.11 19.05
N SER A 598 -30.96 25.98 19.54
CA SER A 598 -32.39 25.74 19.70
C SER A 598 -33.13 25.81 18.36
N PRO A 599 -34.24 25.09 18.18
CA PRO A 599 -34.98 25.09 16.92
C PRO A 599 -35.89 26.31 16.76
N SER A 600 -35.72 27.03 15.65
CA SER A 600 -36.79 27.80 14.98
C SER A 600 -37.10 27.08 13.66
N GLY A 601 -38.33 26.75 13.30
CA GLY A 601 -39.57 27.44 13.63
C GLY A 601 -40.11 28.04 12.34
N VAL A 602 -40.84 27.24 11.56
CA VAL A 602 -41.57 27.68 10.36
C VAL A 602 -43.00 27.13 10.47
N THR A 603 -43.94 28.06 10.52
CA THR A 603 -45.39 27.83 10.39
C THR A 603 -45.84 28.16 8.96
N GLU A 604 -46.90 27.49 8.54
CA GLU A 604 -47.64 27.61 7.26
C GLU A 604 -46.94 27.03 6.01
#